data_AF-T1IS99-F1
#
_entry.id   AF-T1IS99-F1
#
_cell.length_a   1.000
_cell.length_b   1.000
_cell.length_c   1.000
_cell.angle_alpha   90.00
_cell.angle_beta   90.00
_cell.angle_gamma   90.00
#
_symmetry.space_group_name_H-M   'P 1'
#
loop_
_entity.id
_entity.type
_entity.pdbx_description
1 polymer ?
#
loop_
_entity_poly.entity_id
_entity_poly.type
_entity_poly.pdbx_seq_one_letter_code
_entity_poly.pdbx_strand_id
1 'polypeptide(L)'
;MTDTILSKESAFKFLEEILKIQNPESERTKSSKLHFLIKIISNWYNNIPFQNIDQLCLTKREQRLPTVPEIINFHLQGRGGVCLYNAIF
;
A
#
# COMPACT_ATOMS: atom_id res chain seq x y z
N MET A 1 -8.45 -12.47 15.64
CA MET A 1 -7.47 -11.40 15.32
C MET A 1 -6.71 -11.80 14.07
N THR A 2 -7.36 -11.74 12.91
CA THR A 2 -6.85 -12.31 11.64
C THR A 2 -6.98 -11.36 10.44
N ASP A 3 -7.49 -10.14 10.65
CA ASP A 3 -7.85 -9.21 9.55
C ASP A 3 -6.74 -8.20 9.21
N THR A 4 -5.48 -8.53 9.47
CA THR A 4 -4.33 -7.65 9.19
C THR A 4 -3.59 -8.00 7.90
N ILE A 5 -3.92 -9.13 7.26
CA ILE A 5 -3.25 -9.59 6.04
C ILE A 5 -4.23 -9.50 4.88
N LEU A 6 -3.84 -8.77 3.82
CA LEU A 6 -4.61 -8.74 2.58
C LEU A 6 -4.78 -10.15 2.01
N SER A 7 -5.97 -10.44 1.48
CA SER A 7 -6.16 -11.65 0.70
C SER A 7 -5.19 -11.66 -0.50
N LYS A 8 -4.82 -12.85 -0.99
CA LYS A 8 -3.97 -12.99 -2.18
C LYS A 8 -4.55 -12.22 -3.38
N GLU A 9 -5.86 -12.27 -3.56
CA GLU A 9 -6.57 -11.56 -4.64
C GLU A 9 -6.44 -10.04 -4.48
N SER A 10 -6.72 -9.51 -3.28
CA SER A 10 -6.63 -8.07 -3.00
C SER A 10 -5.20 -7.56 -3.15
N ALA A 11 -4.21 -8.36 -2.74
CA ALA A 11 -2.80 -8.01 -2.92
C ALA A 11 -2.43 -7.90 -4.41
N PHE A 12 -2.88 -8.83 -5.26
CA PHE A 12 -2.61 -8.74 -6.69
C PHE A 12 -3.34 -7.60 -7.38
N LYS A 13 -4.60 -7.33 -7.00
CA LYS A 13 -5.32 -6.13 -7.47
C LYS A 13 -4.57 -4.85 -7.10
N PHE A 14 -4.06 -4.74 -5.87
CA PHE A 14 -3.25 -3.59 -5.47
C PHE A 14 -1.97 -3.44 -6.33
N LEU A 15 -1.25 -4.54 -6.56
CA LEU A 15 -0.03 -4.51 -7.40
C LEU A 15 -0.33 -4.07 -8.84
N GLU A 16 -1.46 -4.48 -9.40
CA GLU A 16 -1.85 -4.17 -10.77
C GLU A 16 -2.46 -2.77 -10.91
N GLU A 17 -3.46 -2.46 -10.09
CA GLU A 17 -4.27 -1.25 -10.21
C GLU A 17 -3.59 -0.03 -9.60
N ILE A 18 -2.89 -0.20 -8.47
CA ILE A 18 -2.25 0.91 -7.75
C ILE A 18 -0.77 0.99 -8.11
N LEU A 19 0.00 -0.10 -7.96
CA LEU A 19 1.44 -0.07 -8.30
C LEU A 19 1.74 -0.21 -9.79
N LYS A 20 0.72 -0.41 -10.65
CA LYS A 20 0.86 -0.49 -12.11
C LYS A 20 1.82 -1.60 -12.59
N ILE A 21 1.97 -2.67 -11.81
CA ILE A 21 2.73 -3.86 -12.21
C ILE A 21 1.82 -4.73 -13.06
N GLN A 22 2.10 -4.81 -14.35
CA GLN A 22 1.30 -5.62 -15.30
C GLN A 22 1.40 -7.10 -14.97
N ASN A 23 0.27 -7.82 -14.96
CA ASN A 23 0.20 -9.27 -14.74
C ASN A 23 1.02 -9.77 -13.52
N PRO A 24 0.79 -9.23 -12.31
CA PRO A 24 1.68 -9.46 -11.17
C PRO A 24 1.73 -10.93 -10.72
N GLU A 25 0.67 -11.72 -10.96
CA GLU A 25 0.67 -13.16 -10.69
C GLU A 25 1.63 -13.93 -11.62
N SER A 26 1.71 -13.55 -12.90
CA SER A 26 2.67 -14.15 -13.84
C SER A 26 4.10 -13.73 -13.51
N GLU A 27 4.31 -12.48 -13.11
CA GLU A 27 5.64 -12.01 -12.72
C GLU A 27 6.16 -12.69 -11.44
N ARG A 28 5.29 -12.87 -10.45
CA ARG A 28 5.64 -13.61 -9.21
C ARG A 28 6.12 -15.04 -9.49
N THR A 29 5.61 -15.68 -10.54
CA THR A 29 5.94 -17.08 -10.88
C THR A 29 7.16 -17.20 -11.79
N LYS A 30 7.36 -16.25 -12.71
CA LYS A 30 8.43 -16.30 -13.72
C LYS A 30 9.73 -15.62 -13.29
N SER A 31 9.66 -14.66 -12.36
CA SER A 31 10.84 -13.93 -11.88
C SER A 31 11.37 -14.48 -10.56
N SER A 32 12.62 -14.13 -10.20
CA SER A 32 13.12 -14.43 -8.87
C SER A 32 12.36 -13.61 -7.82
N LYS A 33 12.21 -14.18 -6.60
CA LYS A 33 11.55 -13.48 -5.48
C LYS A 33 12.15 -12.11 -5.21
N LEU A 34 13.48 -12.00 -5.30
CA LEU A 34 14.21 -10.75 -5.12
C LEU A 34 13.87 -9.73 -6.22
N HIS A 35 13.84 -10.17 -7.49
CA HIS A 35 13.50 -9.29 -8.60
C HIS A 35 12.07 -8.75 -8.47
N PHE A 36 11.13 -9.62 -8.11
CA PHE A 36 9.74 -9.22 -7.88
C PHE A 36 9.62 -8.20 -6.73
N LEU A 37 10.34 -8.42 -5.62
CA LEU A 37 10.36 -7.48 -4.50
C LEU A 37 10.96 -6.12 -4.88
N ILE A 38 12.09 -6.11 -5.61
CA ILE A 38 12.70 -4.87 -6.09
C ILE A 38 11.73 -4.10 -6.99
N LYS A 39 10.98 -4.81 -7.85
CA LYS A 39 9.97 -4.20 -8.70
C LYS A 39 8.82 -3.57 -7.90
N ILE A 40 8.36 -4.24 -6.85
CA ILE A 40 7.34 -3.67 -5.94
C ILE A 40 7.88 -2.38 -5.31
N ILE A 41 9.09 -2.41 -4.75
CA ILE A 41 9.69 -1.24 -4.09
C ILE A 41 9.90 -0.08 -5.08
N SER A 42 10.38 -0.35 -6.30
CA SER A 42 10.64 0.70 -7.28
C SER A 42 9.37 1.34 -7.82
N ASN A 43 8.29 0.56 -7.96
CA ASN A 43 6.99 1.10 -8.35
C ASN A 43 6.25 1.77 -7.19
N TRP A 44 6.55 1.41 -5.95
CA TRP A 44 5.94 2.01 -4.76
C TRP A 44 6.09 3.53 -4.76
N TYR A 45 7.33 4.03 -4.84
CA TYR A 45 7.63 5.46 -4.73
C TYR A 45 6.92 6.30 -5.82
N ASN A 46 6.72 5.72 -7.00
CA ASN A 46 6.11 6.40 -8.14
C ASN A 46 4.58 6.49 -8.04
N ASN A 47 3.95 5.57 -7.29
CA ASN A 47 2.50 5.40 -7.31
C ASN A 47 1.83 5.64 -5.93
N ILE A 48 2.59 5.52 -4.84
CA ILE A 48 2.10 5.74 -3.47
C ILE A 48 2.73 7.02 -2.93
N PRO A 49 1.96 8.11 -2.76
CA PRO A 49 2.51 9.37 -2.29
C PRO A 49 2.86 9.31 -0.80
N PHE A 50 4.04 9.82 -0.45
CA PHE A 50 4.42 10.08 0.93
C PHE A 50 3.84 11.42 1.38
N GLN A 51 2.77 11.38 2.16
CA GLN A 51 1.96 12.58 2.45
C GLN A 51 1.19 12.49 3.78
N ASN A 52 0.83 13.65 4.34
CA ASN A 52 0.08 13.79 5.59
C ASN A 52 -1.21 14.64 5.45
N ILE A 53 -1.70 14.83 4.23
CA ILE A 53 -2.90 15.62 3.88
C ILE A 53 -4.09 15.18 4.72
N ASP A 54 -4.27 13.88 4.92
CA ASP A 54 -5.36 13.34 5.73
C ASP A 54 -5.35 13.89 7.17
N GLN A 55 -4.17 14.05 7.77
CA GLN A 55 -4.03 14.63 9.11
C GLN A 55 -4.21 16.15 9.11
N LEU A 56 -3.82 16.82 8.01
CA LEU A 56 -3.95 18.27 7.85
C LEU A 56 -5.40 18.71 7.65
N CYS A 57 -6.25 17.83 7.10
CA CYS A 57 -7.68 18.09 6.93
C CYS A 57 -8.50 17.91 8.23
N LEU A 58 -7.92 17.34 9.29
CA LEU A 58 -8.60 17.10 10.56
C LEU A 58 -8.40 18.25 11.54
N THR A 59 -9.42 18.52 12.37
CA THR A 59 -9.26 19.39 13.53
C THR A 59 -8.38 18.75 14.59
N LYS A 60 -7.79 19.55 15.51
CA LYS A 60 -6.94 19.05 16.60
C LYS A 60 -7.60 17.96 17.45
N ARG A 61 -8.93 17.98 17.59
CA ARG A 61 -9.68 16.96 18.37
C ARG A 61 -9.86 15.65 17.63
N GLU A 62 -9.82 15.69 16.30
CA GLU A 62 -9.97 14.52 15.42
C GLU A 62 -8.63 13.87 15.08
N GLN A 63 -7.53 14.61 15.23
CA GLN A 63 -6.18 14.11 15.01
C GLN A 63 -5.87 12.93 15.94
N ARG A 64 -5.63 11.79 15.32
CA ARG A 64 -5.14 10.56 15.97
C ARG A 64 -4.30 9.76 14.99
N LEU A 65 -3.62 8.74 15.51
CA LEU A 65 -3.03 7.72 14.66
C LEU A 65 -4.15 6.88 14.01
N PRO A 66 -4.04 6.59 12.70
CA PRO A 66 -4.96 5.67 12.05
C PRO A 66 -4.73 4.24 12.55
N THR A 67 -5.80 3.47 12.51
CA THR A 67 -5.78 2.03 12.77
C THR A 67 -5.23 1.28 11.55
N VAL A 68 -4.81 0.02 11.72
CA VAL A 68 -4.32 -0.81 10.61
C VAL A 68 -5.36 -0.95 9.48
N PRO A 69 -6.66 -1.20 9.75
CA PRO A 69 -7.67 -1.24 8.69
C PRO A 69 -7.80 0.08 7.91
N GLU A 70 -7.64 1.22 8.58
CA GLU A 70 -7.65 2.53 7.92
C GLU A 70 -6.42 2.72 7.03
N ILE A 71 -5.23 2.33 7.51
CA ILE A 71 -3.99 2.34 6.72
C ILE A 71 -4.15 1.48 5.45
N ILE A 72 -4.71 0.28 5.59
CA ILE A 72 -5.00 -0.60 4.45
C ILE A 72 -5.92 0.09 3.45
N ASN A 73 -7.04 0.66 3.93
CA ASN A 73 -7.98 1.35 3.06
C ASN A 73 -7.35 2.56 2.34
N PHE A 74 -6.48 3.33 3.00
CA PHE A 74 -5.77 4.46 2.39
C PHE A 74 -4.90 4.01 1.21
N HIS A 75 -4.16 2.92 1.35
CA HIS A 75 -3.32 2.39 0.27
C HIS A 75 -4.13 1.76 -0.86
N LEU A 76 -5.23 1.06 -0.54
CA LEU A 76 -6.15 0.53 -1.55
C LEU A 76 -6.85 1.65 -2.35
N GLN A 77 -6.94 2.86 -1.79
CA GLN A 77 -7.41 4.06 -2.48
C GLN A 77 -6.29 4.85 -3.18
N GLY A 78 -5.04 4.38 -3.15
CA GLY A 78 -3.89 5.08 -3.73
C GLY A 78 -3.47 6.37 -3.00
N ARG A 79 -3.94 6.59 -1.76
CA ARG A 79 -3.67 7.81 -0.99
C ARG A 79 -2.32 7.79 -0.28
N GLY A 80 -1.77 6.61 0.00
CA GLY A 80 -0.49 6.47 0.71
C GLY A 80 -0.54 7.00 2.15
N GLY A 81 0.52 7.71 2.55
CA GLY A 81 0.65 8.20 3.93
C GLY A 81 2.06 8.55 4.35
N VAL A 82 2.25 8.79 5.65
CA VAL A 82 3.57 9.00 6.27
C VAL A 82 4.30 7.68 6.50
N CYS A 83 5.52 7.74 7.04
CA CYS A 83 6.42 6.59 7.18
C CYS A 83 5.78 5.37 7.85
N LEU A 84 5.07 5.59 8.96
CA LEU A 84 4.41 4.51 9.70
C LEU A 84 3.37 3.78 8.85
N TYR A 85 2.66 4.48 7.97
CA TYR A 85 1.56 3.89 7.21
C TYR A 85 2.11 3.00 6.11
N ASN A 86 3.15 3.48 5.42
CA ASN A 86 3.86 2.72 4.39
C ASN A 86 4.61 1.51 4.96
N ALA A 87 5.07 1.57 6.21
CA ALA A 87 5.76 0.46 6.86
C ALA A 87 4.82 -0.64 7.39
N ILE A 88 3.55 -0.28 7.66
CA ILE A 88 2.53 -1.21 8.16
C ILE A 88 1.86 -1.97 7.02
N PHE A 89 1.59 -1.32 5.90
CA PHE A 89 0.97 -1.94 4.73
C PHE A 89 1.91 -2.92 4.02
#